data_AF-A0A1Y4REQ3-F1
#
_entry.id   AF-A0A1Y4REQ3-F1
#
_cell.length_a   1.000
_cell.length_b   1.000
_cell.length_c   1.000
_cell.angle_alpha   90.00
_cell.angle_beta   90.00
_cell.angle_gamma   90.00
#
_symmetry.space_group_name_H-M   'P 1'
#
loop_
_entity.id
_entity.type
_entity.pdbx_description
1 polymer ?
#
loop_
_entity_poly.entity_id
_entity_poly.type
_entity_poly.pdbx_seq_one_letter_code
_entity_poly.pdbx_strand_id
1 'polypeptide(L)'
;MSDPEVCRGVLEQILGIPIERVVSPEAQRTIDLLYEGKGIRLDVYVSDGEGTVYNVEMQRGRRRDLPKRARYYQGNVDLDLISAGEPYSALKRTYVIFICTFDPFQDGRHLYTFENICRQNPSLPLGDETAKLFLNTRGTAEDVEPDLREFLEYVENTTDAFAQEAANPLIAKIHERVRKVKQSKEMEVEYMTLMQRDRENIEIGIEKGTERTNKIIRLYVDGLGTDEIAARLNLDAHIVEKTIQGFMGEG
;
A
#
# COMPACT_ATOMS: atom_id res chain seq x y z
N MET A 1 0.20 -13.42 -1.52
CA MET A 1 -0.73 -14.35 -0.83
C MET A 1 -1.64 -14.99 -1.88
N SER A 2 -1.17 -15.96 -2.66
CA SER A 2 -1.97 -16.57 -3.75
C SER A 2 -2.78 -17.80 -3.31
N ASP A 3 -2.67 -18.20 -2.04
CA ASP A 3 -3.40 -19.34 -1.49
C ASP A 3 -4.73 -18.84 -0.88
N PRO A 4 -5.89 -19.25 -1.43
CA PRO A 4 -7.19 -18.77 -0.99
C PRO A 4 -7.46 -19.00 0.50
N GLU A 5 -7.07 -20.15 1.05
CA GLU A 5 -7.35 -20.49 2.45
C GLU A 5 -6.51 -19.63 3.41
N VAL A 6 -5.24 -19.41 3.08
CA VAL A 6 -4.37 -18.52 3.85
C VAL A 6 -4.86 -17.07 3.75
N CYS A 7 -5.24 -16.63 2.54
CA CYS A 7 -5.74 -15.28 2.32
C CYS A 7 -7.03 -15.02 3.12
N ARG A 8 -7.99 -15.96 3.07
CA ARG A 8 -9.22 -15.91 3.87
C ARG A 8 -8.91 -15.80 5.36
N GLY A 9 -8.09 -16.71 5.90
CA GLY A 9 -7.76 -16.71 7.32
C GLY A 9 -7.10 -15.41 7.80
N VAL A 10 -6.22 -14.82 6.98
CA VAL A 10 -5.61 -13.53 7.33
C VAL A 10 -6.65 -12.40 7.31
N LEU A 11 -7.51 -12.36 6.29
CA LEU A 11 -8.57 -11.34 6.22
C LEU A 11 -9.56 -11.47 7.39
N GLU A 12 -9.95 -12.68 7.77
CA GLU A 12 -10.81 -12.94 8.94
C GLU A 12 -10.16 -12.46 10.24
N GLN A 13 -8.85 -12.72 10.44
CA GLN A 13 -8.12 -12.23 11.63
C GLN A 13 -8.01 -10.71 11.66
N ILE A 14 -7.81 -10.06 10.52
CA ILE A 14 -7.69 -8.60 10.43
C ILE A 14 -9.03 -7.90 10.66
N LEU A 15 -10.11 -8.44 10.09
CA LEU A 15 -11.42 -7.79 10.07
C LEU A 15 -12.33 -8.22 11.22
N GLY A 16 -12.03 -9.35 11.87
CA GLY A 16 -12.86 -9.93 12.93
C GLY A 16 -14.23 -10.40 12.43
N ILE A 17 -14.40 -10.64 11.13
CA ILE A 17 -15.64 -11.13 10.51
C ILE A 17 -15.37 -12.46 9.80
N PRO A 18 -16.32 -13.41 9.83
CA PRO A 18 -16.21 -14.64 9.06
C PRO A 18 -16.36 -14.35 7.56
N ILE A 19 -15.52 -14.99 6.74
CA ILE A 19 -15.56 -14.92 5.28
C ILE A 19 -15.79 -16.36 4.78
N GLU A 20 -16.87 -16.61 4.04
CA GLU A 20 -17.18 -17.97 3.60
C GLU A 20 -16.09 -18.54 2.67
N ARG A 21 -15.70 -17.74 1.68
CA ARG A 21 -14.64 -18.07 0.73
C ARG A 21 -14.06 -16.80 0.13
N VAL A 22 -12.82 -16.90 -0.33
CA VAL A 22 -12.22 -15.91 -1.21
C VAL A 22 -12.12 -16.48 -2.62
N VAL A 23 -12.47 -15.66 -3.60
CA VAL A 23 -12.47 -15.95 -5.02
C VAL A 23 -11.23 -15.31 -5.63
N SER A 24 -10.41 -16.15 -6.27
CA SER A 24 -9.29 -15.75 -7.14
C SER A 24 -8.37 -14.67 -6.55
N PRO A 25 -7.59 -14.96 -5.49
CA PRO A 25 -6.59 -14.03 -5.00
C PRO A 25 -5.52 -13.77 -6.09
N GLU A 26 -5.55 -12.58 -6.67
CA GLU A 26 -4.56 -12.11 -7.63
C GLU A 26 -3.39 -11.51 -6.85
N ALA A 27 -2.27 -12.23 -6.82
CA ALA A 27 -1.08 -11.83 -6.07
C ALA A 27 -0.34 -10.64 -6.70
N GLN A 28 -0.76 -10.18 -7.89
CA GLN A 28 -0.36 -8.92 -8.53
C GLN A 28 -1.44 -8.53 -9.54
N ARG A 29 -2.23 -7.49 -9.27
CA ARG A 29 -3.18 -6.92 -10.25
C ARG A 29 -2.67 -5.57 -10.73
N THR A 30 -2.47 -5.44 -12.04
CA THR A 30 -2.19 -4.14 -12.67
C THR A 30 -3.50 -3.55 -13.15
N ILE A 31 -3.81 -2.33 -12.68
CA ILE A 31 -4.92 -1.54 -13.20
C ILE A 31 -4.30 -0.44 -14.06
N ASP A 32 -4.32 -0.66 -15.37
CA ASP A 32 -3.87 0.31 -16.38
C ASP A 32 -5.04 1.23 -16.74
N LEU A 33 -5.17 2.36 -16.05
CA LEU A 33 -6.11 3.41 -16.46
C LEU A 33 -5.59 4.17 -17.70
N LEU A 34 -6.52 4.57 -18.57
CA LEU A 34 -6.36 5.29 -19.87
C LEU A 34 -5.13 6.23 -19.99
N TYR A 35 -4.61 6.34 -21.23
CA TYR A 35 -3.45 7.07 -21.83
C TYR A 35 -2.59 8.07 -20.99
N GLU A 36 -3.11 8.72 -19.94
CA GLU A 36 -2.42 9.72 -19.10
C GLU A 36 -2.48 9.43 -17.58
N GLY A 37 -3.18 8.39 -17.14
CA GLY A 37 -3.32 8.02 -15.72
C GLY A 37 -2.10 7.29 -15.15
N LYS A 38 -1.85 7.41 -13.84
CA LYS A 38 -0.82 6.62 -13.15
C LYS A 38 -1.38 5.22 -12.87
N GLY A 39 -0.96 4.23 -13.65
CA GLY A 39 -1.26 2.82 -13.37
C GLY A 39 -0.81 2.41 -11.97
N ILE A 40 -1.53 1.46 -11.37
CA ILE A 40 -1.18 0.89 -10.06
C ILE A 40 -0.99 -0.62 -10.16
N ARG A 41 -0.07 -1.14 -9.35
CA ARG A 41 0.12 -2.57 -9.12
C ARG A 41 -0.29 -2.85 -7.68
N LEU A 42 -1.29 -3.69 -7.51
CA LEU A 42 -1.80 -4.11 -6.22
C LEU A 42 -1.13 -5.41 -5.79
N ASP A 43 -0.63 -5.46 -4.56
CA ASP A 43 0.12 -6.60 -4.01
C ASP A 43 -0.78 -7.82 -3.77
N VAL A 44 -2.02 -7.61 -3.32
CA VAL A 44 -3.02 -8.68 -3.20
C VAL A 44 -4.37 -8.06 -3.50
N TYR A 45 -5.00 -8.50 -4.58
CA TYR A 45 -6.38 -8.13 -4.92
C TYR A 45 -7.25 -9.38 -4.89
N VAL A 46 -8.28 -9.38 -4.05
CA VAL A 46 -9.12 -10.56 -3.82
C VAL A 46 -10.56 -10.15 -3.57
N SER A 47 -11.50 -11.00 -3.99
CA SER A 47 -12.93 -10.83 -3.70
C SER A 47 -13.45 -11.98 -2.85
N ASP A 48 -14.51 -11.78 -2.07
CA ASP A 48 -15.20 -12.88 -1.38
C ASP A 48 -16.43 -13.40 -2.16
N GLY A 49 -17.14 -14.36 -1.58
CA GLY A 49 -18.38 -14.90 -2.15
C GLY A 49 -19.53 -13.90 -2.28
N GLU A 50 -19.51 -12.81 -1.50
CA GLU A 50 -20.52 -11.74 -1.50
C GLU A 50 -20.15 -10.60 -2.47
N GLY A 51 -18.94 -10.65 -3.03
CA GLY A 51 -18.40 -9.65 -3.94
C GLY A 51 -17.68 -8.49 -3.24
N THR A 52 -17.43 -8.57 -1.94
CA THR A 52 -16.56 -7.64 -1.22
C THR A 52 -15.15 -7.73 -1.79
N VAL A 53 -14.51 -6.59 -2.01
CA VAL A 53 -13.13 -6.53 -2.52
C VAL A 53 -12.16 -6.12 -1.45
N TYR A 54 -11.01 -6.80 -1.40
CA TYR A 54 -9.92 -6.52 -0.48
C TYR A 54 -8.65 -6.27 -1.28
N ASN A 55 -8.04 -5.13 -1.02
CA ASN A 55 -6.69 -4.81 -1.46
C ASN A 55 -5.75 -4.83 -0.25
N VAL A 56 -4.76 -5.73 -0.24
CA VAL A 56 -3.80 -5.86 0.88
C VAL A 56 -2.39 -5.54 0.39
N GLU A 57 -1.74 -4.59 1.07
CA GLU A 57 -0.47 -3.99 0.67
C GLU A 57 0.57 -4.08 1.79
N MET A 58 1.78 -4.53 1.48
CA MET A 58 2.87 -4.58 2.46
C MET A 58 3.71 -3.31 2.40
N GLN A 59 3.85 -2.58 3.51
CA GLN A 59 4.63 -1.36 3.57
C GLN A 59 5.81 -1.45 4.55
N ARG A 60 7.02 -1.63 4.01
CA ARG A 60 8.26 -1.66 4.80
C ARG A 60 8.89 -0.27 5.05
N GLY A 61 8.81 0.61 4.06
CA GLY A 61 9.43 1.94 4.13
C GLY A 61 8.49 2.99 4.72
N ARG A 62 8.99 3.87 5.58
CA ARG A 62 8.20 5.00 6.09
C ARG A 62 7.94 6.00 4.97
N ARG A 63 6.73 5.97 4.40
CA ARG A 63 6.28 6.95 3.39
C ARG A 63 5.19 7.84 3.98
N ARG A 64 5.33 9.16 3.81
CA ARG A 64 4.38 10.15 4.34
C ARG A 64 3.05 10.22 3.57
N ASP A 65 2.97 9.58 2.41
CA ASP A 65 1.84 9.66 1.49
C ASP A 65 0.85 8.49 1.62
N LEU A 66 1.00 7.62 2.63
CA LEU A 66 0.16 6.43 2.83
C LEU A 66 -1.35 6.72 2.77
N PRO A 67 -1.91 7.73 3.46
CA PRO A 67 -3.34 8.03 3.35
C PRO A 67 -3.78 8.44 1.93
N LYS A 68 -2.94 9.21 1.22
CA LYS A 68 -3.23 9.63 -0.16
C LYS A 68 -3.15 8.44 -1.12
N ARG A 69 -2.21 7.51 -0.88
CA ARG A 69 -2.07 6.28 -1.66
C ARG A 69 -3.25 5.34 -1.43
N ALA A 70 -3.70 5.19 -0.18
CA ALA A 70 -4.90 4.42 0.15
C ALA A 70 -6.13 4.95 -0.60
N ARG A 71 -6.32 6.28 -0.62
CA ARG A 71 -7.39 6.92 -1.41
C ARG A 71 -7.23 6.68 -2.92
N TYR A 72 -6.01 6.75 -3.44
CA TYR A 72 -5.75 6.52 -4.86
C TYR A 72 -6.06 5.07 -5.27
N TYR A 73 -5.64 4.10 -4.44
CA TYR A 73 -5.96 2.69 -4.66
C TYR A 73 -7.45 2.44 -4.60
N GLN A 74 -8.16 2.95 -3.58
CA GLN A 74 -9.62 2.86 -3.51
C GLN A 74 -10.28 3.33 -4.82
N GLY A 75 -9.94 4.52 -5.31
CA GLY A 75 -10.56 5.04 -6.53
C GLY A 75 -10.25 4.22 -7.79
N ASN A 76 -9.07 3.60 -7.87
CA ASN A 76 -8.75 2.69 -8.98
C ASN A 76 -9.54 1.37 -8.88
N VAL A 77 -9.72 0.85 -7.67
CA VAL A 77 -10.56 -0.32 -7.41
C VAL A 77 -12.01 -0.01 -7.76
N ASP A 78 -12.53 1.16 -7.39
CA ASP A 78 -13.90 1.57 -7.75
C ASP A 78 -14.08 1.62 -9.27
N LEU A 79 -13.09 2.12 -10.02
CA LEU A 79 -13.10 2.16 -11.49
C LEU A 79 -13.00 0.78 -12.15
N ASP A 80 -12.34 -0.17 -11.50
CA ASP A 80 -12.25 -1.57 -11.94
C ASP A 80 -13.57 -2.33 -11.66
N LEU A 81 -14.28 -1.95 -10.60
CA LEU A 81 -15.50 -2.62 -10.15
C LEU A 81 -16.76 -2.27 -10.95
N ILE A 82 -16.83 -1.08 -11.54
CA ILE A 82 -18.04 -0.60 -12.22
C ILE A 82 -17.76 -0.17 -13.66
N SER A 83 -18.57 -0.68 -14.59
CA SER A 83 -18.49 -0.33 -16.00
C SER A 83 -19.35 0.89 -16.36
N ALA A 84 -19.04 1.52 -17.50
CA ALA A 84 -19.84 2.63 -18.01
C ALA A 84 -21.30 2.21 -18.23
N GLY A 85 -22.23 2.92 -17.59
CA GLY A 85 -23.68 2.67 -17.69
C GLY A 85 -24.26 1.85 -16.54
N GLU A 86 -23.45 1.28 -15.64
CA GLU A 86 -23.93 0.60 -14.45
C GLU A 86 -24.34 1.59 -13.34
N PRO A 87 -25.33 1.23 -12.49
CA PRO A 87 -25.76 2.08 -11.39
C PRO A 87 -24.73 2.09 -10.26
N TYR A 88 -24.55 3.21 -9.55
CA TYR A 88 -23.62 3.28 -8.41
C TYR A 88 -23.94 2.30 -7.28
N SER A 89 -25.18 1.84 -7.17
CA SER A 89 -25.56 0.77 -6.23
C SER A 89 -24.91 -0.59 -6.55
N ALA A 90 -24.26 -0.74 -7.70
CA ALA A 90 -23.48 -1.92 -8.05
C ALA A 90 -22.06 -1.90 -7.45
N LEU A 91 -21.59 -0.74 -6.95
CA LEU A 91 -20.31 -0.65 -6.27
C LEU A 91 -20.28 -1.61 -5.09
N LYS A 92 -19.16 -2.33 -4.97
CA LYS A 92 -18.96 -3.33 -3.94
C LYS A 92 -18.29 -2.72 -2.73
N ARG A 93 -18.60 -3.28 -1.57
CA ARG A 93 -17.85 -3.03 -0.34
C ARG A 93 -16.37 -3.26 -0.58
N THR A 94 -15.54 -2.32 -0.16
CA THR A 94 -14.11 -2.37 -0.45
C THR A 94 -13.27 -2.05 0.79
N TYR A 95 -12.24 -2.86 1.00
CA TYR A 95 -11.23 -2.66 2.03
C TYR A 95 -9.87 -2.42 1.40
N VAL A 96 -9.21 -1.31 1.78
CA VAL A 96 -7.80 -1.09 1.47
C VAL A 96 -6.98 -1.24 2.75
N ILE A 97 -6.17 -2.28 2.81
CA ILE A 97 -5.46 -2.74 4.02
C ILE A 97 -3.95 -2.59 3.79
N PHE A 98 -3.28 -1.80 4.63
CA PHE A 98 -1.83 -1.72 4.66
C PHE A 98 -1.27 -2.45 5.87
N ILE A 99 -0.37 -3.41 5.67
CA ILE A 99 0.44 -4.02 6.73
C ILE A 99 1.77 -3.29 6.80
N CYS A 100 2.00 -2.50 7.85
CA CYS A 100 3.17 -1.64 7.99
C CYS A 100 4.16 -2.21 9.02
N THR A 101 5.45 -2.27 8.65
CA THR A 101 6.53 -2.68 9.58
C THR A 101 7.03 -1.53 10.48
N PHE A 102 6.16 -0.55 10.73
CA PHE A 102 6.39 0.66 11.51
C PHE A 102 5.04 1.26 11.88
N ASP A 103 5.01 2.16 12.86
CA ASP A 103 3.79 2.90 13.21
C ASP A 103 3.54 4.06 12.22
N PRO A 104 2.52 3.97 11.35
CA PRO A 104 2.27 5.00 10.34
C PRO A 104 1.69 6.28 10.94
N PHE A 105 1.06 6.23 12.12
CA PHE A 105 0.35 7.37 12.73
C PHE A 105 0.93 7.81 14.08
N GLN A 106 1.86 7.05 14.66
CA GLN A 106 2.52 7.35 15.93
C GLN A 106 1.56 7.39 17.14
N ASP A 107 0.51 6.56 17.12
CA ASP A 107 -0.45 6.39 18.21
C ASP A 107 -0.25 5.05 18.96
N GLY A 108 0.72 4.22 18.56
CA GLY A 108 1.04 2.96 19.23
C GLY A 108 0.00 1.84 19.07
N ARG A 109 -1.00 2.01 18.21
CA ARG A 109 -2.03 0.99 17.94
C ARG A 109 -1.51 -0.11 17.02
N HIS A 110 -2.05 -1.33 17.16
CA HIS A 110 -1.83 -2.39 16.17
C HIS A 110 -2.74 -2.23 14.96
N LEU A 111 -3.95 -1.72 15.16
CA LEU A 111 -4.94 -1.54 14.10
C LEU A 111 -5.51 -0.12 14.10
N TYR A 112 -5.46 0.51 12.93
CA TYR A 112 -6.13 1.76 12.64
C TYR A 112 -7.18 1.53 11.56
N THR A 113 -8.45 1.77 11.88
CA THR A 113 -9.56 1.70 10.92
C THR A 113 -10.08 3.10 10.64
N PHE A 114 -10.18 3.45 9.36
CA PHE A 114 -10.69 4.74 8.89
C PHE A 114 -11.88 4.53 7.95
N GLU A 115 -13.00 5.14 8.31
CA GLU A 115 -14.24 5.19 7.54
C GLU A 115 -14.74 6.64 7.43
N ASN A 116 -15.66 6.90 6.50
CA ASN A 116 -16.27 8.22 6.35
C ASN A 116 -17.41 8.39 7.37
N ILE A 117 -17.28 9.39 8.25
CA ILE A 117 -18.29 9.75 9.26
C ILE A 117 -18.72 11.21 9.14
N CYS A 118 -19.94 11.51 9.58
CA CYS A 118 -20.43 12.89 9.61
C CYS A 118 -19.69 13.69 10.71
N ARG A 119 -19.03 14.78 10.33
CA ARG A 119 -18.30 15.64 11.27
C ARG A 119 -19.23 16.28 12.32
N GLN A 120 -20.45 16.66 11.92
CA GLN A 120 -21.43 17.28 12.81
C GLN A 120 -22.12 16.25 13.72
N ASN A 121 -22.12 14.98 13.34
CA ASN A 121 -22.68 13.88 14.11
C ASN A 121 -21.79 12.63 13.98
N PRO A 122 -20.74 12.48 14.81
CA PRO A 122 -19.77 11.40 14.68
C PRO A 122 -20.33 9.98 14.82
N SER A 123 -21.55 9.81 15.36
CA SER A 123 -22.23 8.51 15.40
C SER A 123 -22.95 8.14 14.09
N LEU A 124 -22.99 9.05 13.11
CA LEU A 124 -23.59 8.82 11.80
C LEU A 124 -22.51 8.46 10.77
N PRO A 125 -22.36 7.17 10.41
CA PRO A 125 -21.50 6.77 9.30
C PRO A 125 -22.11 7.20 7.95
N LEU A 126 -21.26 7.47 6.96
CA LEU A 126 -21.70 7.79 5.60
C LEU A 126 -22.37 6.58 4.93
N GLY A 127 -21.91 5.37 5.26
CA GLY A 127 -22.45 4.13 4.69
C GLY A 127 -22.07 3.90 3.23
N ASP A 128 -20.91 4.41 2.79
CA ASP A 128 -20.38 4.20 1.44
C ASP A 128 -19.65 2.85 1.27
N GLU A 129 -19.65 2.03 2.31
CA GLU A 129 -19.07 0.68 2.33
C GLU A 129 -17.57 0.64 1.98
N THR A 130 -16.85 1.74 2.23
CA THR A 130 -15.39 1.78 2.08
C THR A 130 -14.70 1.87 3.44
N ALA A 131 -13.65 1.09 3.64
CA ALA A 131 -12.83 1.16 4.83
C ALA A 131 -11.34 1.09 4.47
N LYS A 132 -10.52 1.85 5.20
CA LYS A 132 -9.06 1.86 5.07
C LYS A 132 -8.46 1.40 6.38
N LEU A 133 -7.74 0.29 6.34
CA LEU A 133 -7.11 -0.29 7.52
C LEU A 133 -5.60 -0.14 7.40
N PHE A 134 -4.96 0.21 8.52
CA PHE A 134 -3.51 0.20 8.64
C PHE A 134 -3.16 -0.64 9.86
N LEU A 135 -2.46 -1.74 9.60
CA LEU A 135 -1.89 -2.59 10.63
C LEU A 135 -0.45 -2.14 10.90
N ASN A 136 -0.09 -2.11 12.16
CA ASN A 136 1.23 -1.72 12.65
C ASN A 136 1.81 -2.89 13.43
N THR A 137 2.87 -3.50 12.90
CA THR A 137 3.55 -4.63 13.55
C THR A 137 4.30 -4.24 14.82
N ARG A 138 4.46 -2.94 15.07
CA ARG A 138 5.09 -2.37 16.28
C ARG A 138 4.06 -1.72 17.20
N GLY A 139 2.80 -2.14 17.10
CA GLY A 139 1.78 -1.74 18.05
C GLY A 139 2.17 -2.16 19.47
N THR A 140 1.74 -1.39 20.44
CA THR A 140 1.91 -1.68 21.87
C THR A 140 0.58 -1.58 22.64
N ALA A 141 -0.50 -1.15 21.97
CA ALA A 141 -1.82 -1.07 22.55
C ALA A 141 -2.48 -2.45 22.68
N GLU A 142 -3.35 -2.61 23.67
CA GLU A 142 -4.21 -3.80 23.82
C GLU A 142 -5.51 -3.60 23.01
N ASP A 143 -5.39 -3.53 21.68
CA ASP A 143 -6.46 -3.15 20.76
C ASP A 143 -6.84 -4.22 19.72
N VAL A 144 -6.18 -5.37 19.76
CA VAL A 144 -6.41 -6.52 18.86
C VAL A 144 -6.32 -7.84 19.61
N GLU A 145 -7.00 -8.85 19.06
CA GLU A 145 -6.97 -10.23 19.55
C GLU A 145 -5.55 -10.84 19.52
N PRO A 146 -5.24 -11.80 20.42
CA PRO A 146 -3.92 -12.42 20.50
C PRO A 146 -3.43 -13.01 19.18
N ASP A 147 -4.32 -13.66 18.43
CA ASP A 147 -4.01 -14.26 17.13
C ASP A 147 -3.52 -13.23 16.11
N LEU A 148 -4.18 -12.06 16.01
CA LEU A 148 -3.76 -10.99 15.12
C LEU A 148 -2.43 -10.37 15.58
N ARG A 149 -2.23 -10.22 16.90
CA ARG A 149 -0.97 -9.73 17.46
C ARG A 149 0.20 -10.64 17.11
N GLU A 150 0.03 -11.95 17.31
CA GLU A 150 1.05 -12.95 17.00
C GLU A 150 1.32 -13.01 15.49
N PHE A 151 0.30 -12.86 14.65
CA PHE A 151 0.47 -12.74 13.20
C PHE A 151 1.32 -11.51 12.82
N LEU A 152 1.06 -10.35 13.44
CA LEU A 152 1.82 -9.13 13.19
C LEU A 152 3.29 -9.27 13.64
N GLU A 153 3.55 -9.96 14.75
CA GLU A 153 4.90 -10.26 15.21
C GLU A 153 5.63 -11.21 14.24
N TYR A 154 4.94 -12.23 13.73
CA TYR A 154 5.46 -13.14 12.71
C TYR A 154 5.85 -12.43 11.42
N VAL A 155 5.13 -11.38 11.02
CA VAL A 155 5.46 -10.58 9.83
C VAL A 155 6.83 -9.90 9.96
N GLU A 156 7.24 -9.47 11.15
CA GLU A 156 8.61 -8.98 11.38
C GLU A 156 9.63 -10.12 11.57
N ASN A 157 9.22 -11.21 12.24
CA ASN A 157 10.09 -12.28 12.71
C ASN A 157 9.83 -13.61 12.00
N THR A 158 9.74 -13.60 10.67
CA THR A 158 9.42 -14.78 9.85
C THR A 158 10.55 -15.84 9.90
N THR A 159 10.57 -16.65 10.97
CA THR A 159 11.58 -17.68 11.23
C THR A 159 10.95 -19.05 11.47
N ASP A 160 11.74 -20.11 11.30
CA ASP A 160 11.29 -21.49 11.54
C ASP A 160 10.95 -21.71 13.02
N ALA A 161 11.74 -21.15 13.94
CA ALA A 161 11.54 -21.26 15.37
C ALA A 161 10.23 -20.58 15.80
N PHE A 162 10.01 -19.33 15.36
CA PHE A 162 8.78 -18.61 15.67
C PHE A 162 7.54 -19.39 15.21
N ALA A 163 7.55 -19.90 13.98
CA ALA A 163 6.41 -20.64 13.44
C ALA A 163 6.16 -22.00 14.11
N GLN A 164 7.16 -22.60 14.77
CA GLN A 164 7.00 -23.84 15.53
C GLN A 164 6.39 -23.58 16.91
N GLU A 165 6.69 -22.44 17.51
CA GLU A 165 6.23 -22.04 18.85
C GLU A 165 4.90 -21.26 18.82
N ALA A 166 4.50 -20.77 17.64
CA ALA A 166 3.30 -19.98 17.45
C ALA A 166 2.02 -20.73 17.89
N ALA A 167 1.19 -20.05 18.68
CA ALA A 167 -0.11 -20.58 19.12
C ALA A 167 -1.17 -20.49 18.01
N ASN A 168 -1.11 -19.46 17.18
CA ASN A 168 -2.01 -19.20 16.07
C ASN A 168 -1.78 -20.24 14.94
N PRO A 169 -2.75 -21.15 14.69
CA PRO A 169 -2.61 -22.21 13.70
C PRO A 169 -2.49 -21.70 12.26
N LEU A 170 -2.90 -20.45 12.00
CA LEU A 170 -2.74 -19.82 10.70
C LEU A 170 -1.25 -19.56 10.39
N ILE A 171 -0.44 -19.23 11.41
CA ILE A 171 0.99 -18.95 11.23
C ILE A 171 1.72 -20.17 10.66
N ALA A 172 1.40 -21.38 11.15
CA ALA A 172 1.98 -22.61 10.62
C ALA A 172 1.65 -22.79 9.12
N LYS A 173 0.39 -22.53 8.72
CA LYS A 173 -0.04 -22.61 7.31
C LYS A 173 0.64 -21.56 6.43
N ILE A 174 0.71 -20.31 6.90
CA ILE A 174 1.42 -19.22 6.21
C ILE A 174 2.89 -19.62 6.04
N HIS A 175 3.53 -20.09 7.11
CA HIS A 175 4.94 -20.43 7.12
C HIS A 175 5.29 -21.60 6.21
N GLU A 176 4.44 -22.63 6.15
CA GLU A 176 4.57 -23.71 5.18
C GLU A 176 4.55 -23.16 3.74
N ARG A 177 3.65 -22.22 3.46
CA ARG A 177 3.58 -21.58 2.14
C ARG A 177 4.82 -20.75 1.85
N VAL A 178 5.30 -19.95 2.81
CA VAL A 178 6.54 -19.19 2.70
C VAL A 178 7.73 -20.10 2.38
N ARG A 179 7.84 -21.26 3.04
CA ARG A 179 8.89 -22.24 2.73
C ARG A 179 8.79 -22.77 1.29
N LYS A 180 7.59 -23.14 0.84
CA LYS A 180 7.36 -23.60 -0.54
C LYS A 180 7.74 -22.52 -1.56
N VAL A 181 7.41 -21.26 -1.30
CA VAL A 181 7.79 -20.12 -2.15
C VAL A 181 9.31 -19.96 -2.20
N LYS A 182 9.99 -19.96 -1.05
CA LYS A 182 11.45 -19.84 -0.97
C LYS A 182 12.21 -20.98 -1.67
N GLN A 183 11.60 -22.15 -1.79
CA GLN A 183 12.19 -23.32 -2.45
C GLN A 183 11.88 -23.39 -3.96
N SER A 184 10.96 -22.56 -4.46
CA SER A 184 10.58 -22.55 -5.87
C SER A 184 11.55 -21.68 -6.69
N LYS A 185 12.32 -22.32 -7.57
CA LYS A 185 13.22 -21.63 -8.51
C LYS A 185 12.49 -20.71 -9.48
N GLU A 186 11.27 -21.07 -9.90
CA GLU A 186 10.47 -20.25 -10.81
C GLU A 186 10.06 -18.94 -10.15
N MET A 187 9.60 -19.02 -8.90
CA MET A 187 9.24 -17.82 -8.12
C MET A 187 10.47 -17.01 -7.70
N GLU A 188 11.62 -17.64 -7.49
CA GLU A 188 12.89 -16.94 -7.27
C GLU A 188 13.27 -16.10 -8.50
N VAL A 189 13.12 -16.65 -9.71
CA VAL A 189 13.35 -15.93 -10.98
C VAL A 189 12.36 -14.80 -11.17
N GLU A 190 11.07 -15.02 -10.91
CA GLU A 190 10.03 -14.00 -11.00
C GLU A 190 10.29 -12.86 -10.01
N TYR A 191 10.63 -13.18 -8.76
CA TYR A 191 10.99 -12.22 -7.73
C TYR A 191 12.25 -11.42 -8.09
N MET A 192 13.30 -12.07 -8.61
CA MET A 192 14.52 -11.39 -9.07
C MET A 192 14.22 -10.44 -10.24
N THR A 193 13.40 -10.87 -11.19
CA THR A 193 12.97 -10.04 -12.33
C THR A 193 12.20 -8.81 -11.85
N LEU A 194 11.32 -8.98 -10.87
CA LEU A 194 10.57 -7.89 -10.25
C LEU A 194 11.50 -6.90 -9.53
N MET A 195 12.43 -7.40 -8.73
CA MET A 195 13.43 -6.58 -8.03
C MET A 195 14.33 -5.83 -9.00
N GLN A 196 14.70 -6.44 -10.12
CA GLN A 196 15.47 -5.79 -11.17
C GLN A 196 14.66 -4.63 -11.79
N ARG A 197 13.39 -4.85 -12.15
CA ARG A 197 12.50 -3.80 -12.67
C ARG A 197 12.29 -2.67 -11.66
N ASP A 198 12.08 -2.99 -10.39
CA ASP A 198 11.90 -1.99 -9.34
C ASP A 198 13.20 -1.17 -9.15
N ARG A 199 14.37 -1.81 -9.24
CA ARG A 199 15.66 -1.12 -9.22
C ARG A 199 15.86 -0.21 -10.44
N GLU A 200 15.57 -0.70 -11.64
CA GLU A 200 15.61 0.10 -12.88
C GLU A 200 14.67 1.32 -12.76
N ASN A 201 13.46 1.13 -12.24
CA ASN A 201 12.51 2.22 -12.01
C ASN A 201 13.01 3.25 -10.98
N ILE A 202 13.71 2.80 -9.93
CA ILE A 202 14.34 3.69 -8.96
C ILE A 202 15.49 4.46 -9.62
N GLU A 203 16.34 3.80 -10.40
CA GLU A 203 17.46 4.41 -11.13
C GLU A 203 16.94 5.48 -12.11
N ILE A 204 15.92 5.16 -12.91
CA ILE A 204 15.23 6.12 -13.79
C ILE A 204 14.65 7.30 -12.97
N GLY A 205 14.08 7.02 -11.79
CA GLY A 205 13.54 8.05 -10.89
C GLY A 205 14.63 9.00 -10.37
N ILE A 206 15.79 8.46 -10.00
CA ILE A 206 16.96 9.23 -9.56
C ILE A 206 17.52 10.06 -10.72
N GLU A 207 17.65 9.46 -11.91
CA GLU A 207 18.15 10.14 -13.11
C GLU A 207 17.25 11.32 -13.49
N LYS A 208 15.93 11.10 -13.57
CA LYS A 208 14.95 12.18 -13.81
C LYS A 208 15.01 13.28 -12.74
N GLY A 209 15.19 12.88 -11.47
CA GLY A 209 15.38 13.83 -10.36
C GLY A 209 16.64 14.67 -10.51
N THR A 210 17.75 14.04 -10.91
CA THR A 210 19.05 14.67 -11.14
C THR A 210 18.99 15.62 -12.33
N GLU A 211 18.44 15.19 -13.47
CA GLU A 211 18.24 16.05 -14.64
C GLU A 211 17.40 17.28 -14.31
N ARG A 212 16.31 17.09 -13.55
CA ARG A 212 15.44 18.18 -13.12
C ARG A 212 16.20 19.18 -12.24
N THR A 213 16.96 18.70 -11.27
CA THR A 213 17.80 19.53 -10.41
C THR A 213 18.84 20.31 -11.22
N ASN A 214 19.53 19.65 -12.15
CA ASN A 214 20.52 20.30 -13.02
C ASN A 214 19.90 21.39 -13.90
N LYS A 215 18.69 21.18 -14.42
CA LYS A 215 17.94 22.20 -15.18
C LYS A 215 17.60 23.42 -14.32
N ILE A 216 17.14 23.19 -13.08
CA ILE A 216 16.84 24.28 -12.12
C ILE A 216 18.11 25.09 -11.84
N ILE A 217 19.21 24.42 -11.47
CA ILE A 217 20.47 25.08 -11.13
C ILE A 217 21.03 25.85 -12.32
N ARG A 218 21.00 25.27 -13.53
CA ARG A 218 21.49 25.94 -14.73
C ARG A 218 20.73 27.24 -15.01
N LEU A 219 19.39 27.21 -14.97
CA LEU A 219 18.58 28.41 -15.18
C LEU A 219 18.82 29.47 -14.09
N TYR A 220 19.06 29.04 -12.85
CA TYR A 220 19.42 29.94 -11.76
C TYR A 220 20.78 30.60 -11.98
N VAL A 221 21.80 29.83 -12.38
CA VAL A 221 23.14 30.35 -12.73
C VAL A 221 23.08 31.30 -13.94
N ASP A 222 22.17 31.04 -14.89
CA ASP A 222 21.88 31.92 -16.04
C ASP A 222 21.15 33.23 -15.62
N GLY A 223 20.85 33.40 -14.33
CA GLY A 223 20.34 34.64 -13.73
C GLY A 223 18.81 34.72 -13.63
N LEU A 224 18.09 33.63 -13.88
CA LEU A 224 16.63 33.63 -13.78
C LEU A 224 16.17 33.57 -12.31
N GLY A 225 15.11 34.30 -12.00
CA GLY A 225 14.46 34.27 -10.69
C GLY A 225 13.66 32.97 -10.47
N THR A 226 13.44 32.62 -9.20
CA THR A 226 12.71 31.41 -8.77
C THR A 226 11.35 31.24 -9.46
N ASP A 227 10.54 32.28 -9.51
CA ASP A 227 9.20 32.24 -10.11
C ASP A 227 9.24 32.04 -11.62
N GLU A 228 10.26 32.60 -12.28
CA GLU A 228 10.47 32.45 -13.72
C GLU A 228 10.89 31.02 -14.07
N ILE A 229 11.79 30.43 -13.26
CA ILE A 229 12.21 29.03 -13.40
C ILE A 229 11.02 28.09 -13.14
N ALA A 230 10.23 28.38 -12.11
CA ALA A 230 9.03 27.62 -11.76
C ALA A 230 8.02 27.61 -12.91
N ALA A 231 7.71 28.78 -13.49
CA ALA A 231 6.84 28.90 -14.65
C ALA A 231 7.41 28.17 -15.88
N ARG A 232 8.70 28.34 -16.16
CA ARG A 232 9.36 27.77 -17.36
C ARG A 232 9.47 26.25 -17.33
N LEU A 233 9.65 25.67 -16.15
CA LEU A 233 9.72 24.22 -15.96
C LEU A 233 8.37 23.62 -15.56
N ASN A 234 7.32 24.43 -15.43
CA ASN A 234 6.02 24.04 -14.90
C ASN A 234 6.13 23.30 -13.55
N LEU A 235 6.88 23.89 -12.63
CA LEU A 235 7.17 23.37 -11.30
C LEU A 235 6.59 24.29 -10.24
N ASP A 236 6.36 23.72 -9.05
CA ASP A 236 6.04 24.50 -7.86
C ASP A 236 7.26 25.34 -7.42
N ALA A 237 7.03 26.65 -7.18
CA ALA A 237 8.08 27.61 -6.81
C ALA A 237 8.81 27.21 -5.53
N HIS A 238 8.13 26.57 -4.57
CA HIS A 238 8.76 26.09 -3.34
C HIS A 238 9.79 24.99 -3.62
N ILE A 239 9.55 24.15 -4.64
CA ILE A 239 10.53 23.11 -5.00
C ILE A 239 11.76 23.74 -5.64
N VAL A 240 11.56 24.72 -6.52
CA VAL A 240 12.66 25.47 -7.15
C VAL A 240 13.50 26.18 -6.09
N GLU A 241 12.86 26.89 -5.16
CA GLU A 241 13.50 27.61 -4.07
C GLU A 241 14.33 26.66 -3.18
N LYS A 242 13.75 25.53 -2.77
CA LYS A 242 14.44 24.55 -1.94
C LYS A 242 15.65 23.93 -2.65
N THR A 243 15.53 23.66 -3.95
CA THR A 243 16.64 23.15 -4.77
C THR A 243 17.78 24.17 -4.87
N ILE A 244 17.46 25.45 -5.08
CA ILE A 244 18.47 26.54 -5.14
C ILE A 244 19.13 26.75 -3.79
N GLN A 245 18.37 26.78 -2.68
CA GLN A 245 18.90 26.92 -1.33
C GLN A 245 19.87 25.79 -0.98
N GLY A 246 19.53 24.54 -1.36
CA GLY A 246 20.43 23.40 -1.20
C GLY A 246 21.74 23.57 -1.97
N PHE A 247 21.66 24.03 -3.23
CA PHE A 247 22.84 24.31 -4.06
C PHE A 247 23.72 25.44 -3.49
N MET A 248 23.13 26.51 -2.94
CA MET A 248 23.88 27.62 -2.34
C MET A 248 24.48 27.31 -0.95
N GLY A 249 23.96 26.30 -0.25
CA GLY A 249 24.43 25.92 1.09
C GLY A 249 25.58 24.91 1.13
N GLU A 250 25.95 24.32 -0.02
CA GLU A 250 27.07 23.37 -0.16
C GLU A 250 28.36 24.00 -0.72
N GLY A 251 28.38 25.31 -0.94
CA GLY A 251 29.56 26.09 -1.40
C GLY A 251 30.14 26.99 -0.32
#